data_AF-A0A1I0LFI7-F1
#
_entry.id   AF-A0A1I0LFI7-F1
#
_cell.length_a   1.000
_cell.length_b   1.000
_cell.length_c   1.000
_cell.angle_alpha   90.00
_cell.angle_beta   90.00
_cell.angle_gamma   90.00
#
_symmetry.space_group_name_H-M   'P 1'
#
loop_
_entity.id
_entity.type
_entity.pdbx_description
1 polymer ?
#
loop_
_entity_poly.entity_id
_entity_poly.type
_entity_poly.pdbx_seq_one_letter_code
_entity_poly.pdbx_strand_id
1 'polypeptide(L)'
;MQIFPVSIEGESERYFVVNVTKVVDCIDEARCQEVQHYPEGTFPEYEGEYRWIYGLRIAPSKTEGAHVFRLMKFKTAFIVSEDIKTALERIGNLGVSFERVTGPHEPL
;
A
#
# COMPACT_ATOMS: atom_id res chain seq x y z
N MET A 1 14.23 -2.98 1.39
CA MET A 1 13.81 -2.60 0.02
C MET A 1 14.93 -2.91 -0.95
N GLN A 2 14.60 -3.12 -2.21
CA GLN A 2 15.54 -3.32 -3.30
C GLN A 2 15.20 -2.34 -4.42
N ILE A 3 16.20 -1.97 -5.21
CA ILE A 3 16.06 -1.04 -6.32
C ILE A 3 16.71 -1.70 -7.54
N PHE A 4 15.93 -1.87 -8.60
CA PHE A 4 16.40 -2.51 -9.82
C PHE A 4 16.40 -1.49 -10.96
N PRO A 5 17.55 -1.23 -11.61
CA PRO A 5 17.57 -0.39 -12.79
C PRO A 5 16.82 -1.07 -13.92
N VAL A 6 16.00 -0.30 -14.65
CA VAL A 6 15.27 -0.77 -15.82
C VAL A 6 15.36 0.24 -16.96
N SER A 7 15.26 -0.25 -18.18
CA SER A 7 15.11 0.57 -19.38
C SER A 7 13.63 0.57 -19.79
N ILE A 8 13.10 1.75 -20.09
CA ILE A 8 11.75 1.91 -20.65
C ILE A 8 11.92 2.29 -22.11
N GLU A 9 11.27 1.56 -23.02
CA GLU A 9 11.34 1.85 -24.45
C GLU A 9 10.79 3.26 -24.72
N GLY A 10 11.53 4.05 -25.49
CA GLY A 10 11.17 5.44 -25.81
C GLY A 10 11.62 6.48 -24.78
N GLU A 11 12.13 6.07 -23.62
CA GLU A 11 12.62 6.96 -22.58
C GLU A 11 14.16 6.94 -22.50
N SER A 12 14.78 8.13 -22.52
CA SER A 12 16.24 8.26 -22.38
C SER A 12 16.72 8.32 -20.92
N GLU A 13 15.81 8.59 -19.98
CA GLU A 13 16.12 8.73 -18.57
C GLU A 13 16.28 7.38 -17.86
N ARG A 14 16.95 7.39 -16.71
CA ARG A 14 17.14 6.17 -15.90
C ARG A 14 15.93 5.92 -15.01
N TYR A 15 15.30 4.76 -15.19
CA TYR A 15 14.18 4.32 -14.37
C TYR A 15 14.60 3.19 -13.44
N PHE A 16 13.86 3.07 -12.34
CA PHE A 16 14.08 2.04 -11.35
C PHE A 16 12.77 1.42 -10.90
N VAL A 17 12.74 0.11 -10.78
CA VAL A 17 11.69 -0.60 -10.04
C VAL A 17 12.08 -0.63 -8.58
N VAL A 18 11.25 -0.03 -7.72
CA VAL A 18 11.39 -0.11 -6.27
C VAL A 18 10.59 -1.31 -5.76
N ASN A 19 11.31 -2.31 -5.25
CA ASN A 19 10.70 -3.48 -4.63
C ASN A 19 10.72 -3.37 -3.11
N VAL A 20 9.53 -3.37 -2.51
CA VAL A 20 9.35 -3.35 -1.05
C VAL A 20 9.03 -4.76 -0.59
N THR A 21 9.98 -5.34 0.15
CA THR A 21 9.94 -6.74 0.59
C THR A 21 9.37 -6.92 2.00
N LYS A 22 9.26 -5.85 2.79
CA LYS A 22 8.62 -5.92 4.12
C LYS A 22 7.11 -6.06 3.92
N VAL A 23 6.57 -7.16 4.41
CA VAL A 23 5.13 -7.45 4.42
C VAL A 23 4.65 -7.40 5.87
N VAL A 24 3.51 -6.75 6.11
CA VAL A 24 2.95 -6.54 7.45
C VAL A 24 1.48 -6.90 7.47
N ASP A 25 1.04 -7.65 8.49
CA ASP A 25 -0.38 -7.93 8.76
C ASP A 25 -0.94 -6.92 9.77
N CYS A 26 -1.31 -5.74 9.28
CA CYS A 26 -1.76 -4.63 10.11
C CYS A 26 -3.11 -4.04 9.69
N ILE A 27 -3.87 -4.69 8.82
CA ILE A 27 -5.20 -4.19 8.42
C ILE A 27 -6.12 -4.18 9.65
N ASP A 28 -6.82 -3.08 9.85
CA ASP A 28 -7.86 -2.90 10.85
C ASP A 28 -9.22 -2.94 10.14
N GLU A 29 -9.66 -4.17 9.83
CA GLU A 29 -10.86 -4.44 9.04
C GLU A 29 -12.11 -3.79 9.64
N ALA A 30 -12.20 -3.72 10.97
CA ALA A 30 -13.32 -3.09 11.67
C ALA A 30 -13.42 -1.57 11.46
N ARG A 31 -12.33 -0.94 10.99
CA ARG A 31 -12.28 0.50 10.70
C ARG A 31 -12.24 0.84 9.22
N CYS A 32 -12.11 -0.16 8.35
CA CYS A 32 -12.30 0.04 6.92
C CYS A 32 -13.76 0.44 6.64
N GLN A 33 -14.00 1.19 5.56
CA GLN A 33 -15.37 1.58 5.19
C GLN A 33 -16.14 0.40 4.61
N GLU A 34 -15.50 -0.36 3.73
CA GLU A 34 -16.06 -1.56 3.13
C GLU A 34 -14.94 -2.55 2.84
N VAL A 35 -15.22 -3.83 3.08
CA VAL A 35 -14.30 -4.92 2.80
C VAL A 35 -15.02 -5.98 1.99
N GLN A 36 -14.45 -6.30 0.83
CA GLN A 36 -14.92 -7.35 -0.06
C GLN A 36 -13.98 -8.54 0.02
N HIS A 37 -14.54 -9.69 0.35
CA HIS A 37 -13.83 -10.96 0.37
C HIS A 37 -14.10 -11.75 -0.91
N TYR A 38 -13.19 -12.66 -1.26
CA TYR A 38 -13.48 -13.66 -2.29
C TYR A 38 -14.53 -14.65 -1.76
N PRO A 39 -15.46 -15.14 -2.61
CA PRO A 39 -16.35 -16.22 -2.20
C PRO A 39 -15.56 -17.47 -1.83
N GLU A 40 -15.93 -18.13 -0.75
CA GLU A 40 -15.26 -19.33 -0.26
C GLU A 40 -15.24 -20.44 -1.34
N GLY A 41 -14.08 -21.10 -1.50
CA GLY A 41 -13.91 -22.21 -2.44
C GLY A 41 -13.84 -21.82 -3.93
N THR A 42 -13.83 -20.53 -4.28
CA THR A 42 -13.82 -20.10 -5.70
C THR A 42 -12.44 -19.74 -6.23
N PHE A 43 -11.58 -19.13 -5.41
CA PHE A 43 -10.22 -18.70 -5.81
C PHE A 43 -9.18 -19.14 -4.77
N PRO A 44 -8.69 -20.39 -4.86
CA PRO A 44 -7.71 -20.94 -3.92
C PRO A 44 -6.42 -20.11 -3.83
N GLU A 45 -6.02 -19.45 -4.91
CA GLU A 45 -4.82 -18.61 -4.98
C GLU A 45 -4.91 -17.31 -4.15
N TYR A 46 -6.13 -16.90 -3.77
CA TYR A 46 -6.41 -15.71 -2.96
C TYR A 46 -7.05 -16.06 -1.61
N GLU A 47 -6.90 -17.31 -1.16
CA GLU A 47 -7.44 -17.74 0.13
C GLU A 47 -6.89 -16.87 1.27
N GLY A 48 -7.81 -16.25 2.03
CA GLY A 48 -7.46 -15.32 3.11
C GLY A 48 -7.03 -13.91 2.67
N GLU A 49 -7.04 -13.60 1.36
CA GLU A 49 -6.81 -12.26 0.83
C GLU A 49 -8.12 -11.48 0.65
N TYR A 50 -8.00 -10.15 0.69
CA TYR A 50 -9.10 -9.25 0.39
C TYR A 50 -9.21 -9.03 -1.12
N ARG A 51 -10.42 -9.17 -1.66
CA ARG A 51 -10.72 -8.85 -3.07
C ARG A 51 -10.63 -7.34 -3.29
N TRP A 52 -11.20 -6.57 -2.38
CA TRP A 52 -11.16 -5.10 -2.42
C TRP A 52 -11.41 -4.49 -1.03
N ILE A 53 -10.86 -3.31 -0.80
CA ILE A 53 -11.09 -2.52 0.42
C ILE A 53 -11.36 -1.07 0.01
N TYR A 54 -12.47 -0.50 0.45
CA TYR A 54 -12.72 0.94 0.39
C TYR A 54 -12.43 1.58 1.76
N GLY A 55 -11.81 2.76 1.74
CA GLY A 55 -11.41 3.48 2.94
C GLY A 55 -10.52 2.64 3.85
N LEU A 56 -9.39 2.17 3.31
CA LEU A 56 -8.46 1.28 4.02
C LEU A 56 -8.01 1.87 5.36
N ARG A 57 -8.04 1.07 6.41
CA ARG A 57 -7.45 1.42 7.72
C ARG A 57 -6.50 0.34 8.20
N ILE A 58 -5.41 0.81 8.82
CA ILE A 58 -4.42 -0.05 9.47
C ILE A 58 -4.33 0.27 10.96
N ALA A 59 -3.90 -0.72 11.75
CA ALA A 59 -3.54 -0.56 13.14
C ALA A 59 -2.06 -0.15 13.26
N PRO A 60 -1.74 1.13 13.60
CA PRO A 60 -0.35 1.60 13.62
C PRO A 60 0.55 0.83 14.60
N SER A 61 -0.02 0.29 15.69
CA SER A 61 0.71 -0.52 16.66
C SER A 61 1.24 -1.84 16.09
N LYS A 62 0.69 -2.33 14.98
CA LYS A 62 1.11 -3.56 14.29
C LYS A 62 2.14 -3.33 13.18
N THR A 63 2.54 -2.08 12.92
CA THR A 63 3.47 -1.77 11.81
C THR A 63 4.93 -2.06 12.15
N GLU A 64 5.25 -2.35 13.41
CA GLU A 64 6.61 -2.56 13.90
C GLU A 64 7.55 -1.37 13.57
N GLY A 65 7.01 -0.16 13.45
CA GLY A 65 7.78 1.03 13.06
C GLY A 65 8.24 1.05 11.60
N ALA A 66 7.68 0.20 10.73
CA ALA A 66 8.04 0.17 9.32
C ALA A 66 7.60 1.47 8.61
N HIS A 67 8.56 2.12 7.94
CA HIS A 67 8.31 3.33 7.16
C HIS A 67 7.81 3.06 5.73
N VAL A 68 8.07 1.88 5.18
CA VAL A 68 7.64 1.46 3.84
C VAL A 68 7.37 -0.04 3.83
N PHE A 69 6.16 -0.46 3.47
CA PHE A 69 5.77 -1.88 3.47
C PHE A 69 4.57 -2.19 2.56
N ARG A 70 4.37 -3.49 2.30
CA ARG A 70 3.18 -4.05 1.66
C ARG A 70 2.26 -4.68 2.71
N LEU A 71 0.96 -4.68 2.47
CA LEU A 71 0.01 -5.39 3.32
C LEU A 71 -0.01 -6.88 2.98
N MET A 72 -0.10 -7.73 4.01
CA MET A 72 -0.08 -9.19 3.84
C MET A 72 -1.24 -9.71 2.98
N LYS A 73 -2.45 -9.20 3.22
CA LYS A 73 -3.70 -9.72 2.63
C LYS A 73 -4.30 -8.81 1.56
N PHE A 74 -3.70 -7.66 1.28
CA PHE A 74 -4.20 -6.69 0.29
C PHE A 74 -3.05 -6.06 -0.51
N LYS A 75 -2.57 -6.78 -1.52
CA LYS A 75 -1.33 -6.47 -2.26
C LYS A 75 -1.38 -5.19 -3.10
N THR A 76 -2.59 -4.68 -3.39
CA THR A 76 -2.83 -3.43 -4.12
C THR A 76 -2.22 -2.22 -3.42
N ALA A 77 -2.23 -2.19 -2.08
CA ALA A 77 -1.75 -1.05 -1.32
C ALA A 77 -0.21 -1.04 -1.20
N PHE A 78 0.37 0.16 -1.26
CA PHE A 78 1.77 0.44 -0.95
C PHE A 78 1.80 1.47 0.17
N ILE A 79 2.25 1.07 1.36
CA ILE A 79 2.16 1.92 2.55
C ILE A 79 3.49 2.62 2.78
N VAL A 80 3.41 3.93 3.03
CA VAL A 80 4.53 4.77 3.44
C VAL A 80 4.18 5.56 4.71
N SER A 81 5.17 5.83 5.55
CA SER A 81 5.02 6.77 6.66
C SER A 81 4.84 8.21 6.17
N GLU A 82 4.31 9.09 7.02
CA GLU A 82 4.14 10.51 6.73
C GLU A 82 5.46 11.21 6.33
N ASP A 83 6.59 10.82 6.93
CA ASP A 83 7.90 11.39 6.58
C ASP A 83 8.29 11.10 5.11
N ILE A 84 8.05 9.88 4.66
CA ILE A 84 8.31 9.45 3.28
C ILE A 84 7.33 10.12 2.32
N LYS A 85 6.04 10.17 2.67
CA LYS A 85 5.03 10.93 1.92
C LYS A 85 5.46 12.38 1.75
N THR A 86 5.82 13.06 2.84
CA THR A 86 6.24 14.47 2.84
C THR A 86 7.48 14.68 1.97
N ALA A 87 8.45 13.76 2.01
CA ALA A 87 9.63 13.82 1.15
C ALA A 87 9.27 13.69 -0.33
N LEU A 88 8.36 12.77 -0.69
CA LEU A 88 7.88 12.58 -2.06
C LEU A 88 7.08 13.79 -2.56
N GLU A 89 6.21 14.35 -1.73
CA GLU A 89 5.42 15.54 -2.06
C GLU A 89 6.30 16.78 -2.32
N ARG A 90 7.42 16.92 -1.59
CA ARG A 90 8.39 18.00 -1.81
C ARG A 90 9.12 17.92 -3.16
N ILE A 91 9.26 16.72 -3.73
CA ILE A 91 9.87 16.55 -5.05
C ILE A 91 8.90 17.05 -6.14
N GLY A 92 7.59 16.81 -5.97
CA GLY A 92 6.55 17.20 -6.93
C GLY A 92 6.61 16.42 -8.25
N ASN A 93 5.57 16.56 -9.08
CA ASN A 93 5.49 15.97 -10.44
C ASN A 93 5.72 14.45 -10.54
N LEU A 94 5.51 13.69 -9.46
CA LEU A 94 5.70 12.23 -9.45
C LEU A 94 4.46 11.43 -9.90
N GLY A 95 3.33 12.10 -10.14
CA GLY A 95 2.07 11.44 -10.47
C GLY A 95 1.50 10.57 -9.34
N VAL A 96 1.93 10.80 -8.09
CA VAL A 96 1.49 10.05 -6.91
C VAL A 96 0.28 10.71 -6.25
N SER A 97 -0.63 9.89 -5.74
CA SER A 97 -1.69 10.29 -4.82
C SER A 97 -1.53 9.51 -3.52
N PHE A 98 -1.86 10.15 -2.40
CA PHE A 98 -1.80 9.53 -1.08
C PHE A 98 -3.16 9.56 -0.42
N GLU A 99 -3.55 8.43 0.16
CA GLU A 99 -4.71 8.32 1.04
C GLU A 99 -4.23 8.07 2.47
N ARG A 100 -4.80 8.80 3.44
CA ARG A 100 -4.51 8.55 4.84
C ARG A 100 -5.22 7.27 5.30
N VAL A 101 -4.45 6.31 5.78
CA VAL A 101 -4.95 4.99 6.25
C VAL A 101 -4.92 4.82 7.77
N THR A 102 -4.71 5.91 8.51
CA THR A 102 -4.67 5.93 9.98
C THR A 102 -5.57 7.02 10.53
N GLY A 103 -6.14 6.81 11.73
CA GLY A 103 -7.06 7.76 12.34
C GLY A 103 -8.48 7.67 11.74
N PRO A 104 -9.36 8.63 12.07
CA PRO A 104 -10.73 8.63 11.58
C PRO A 104 -10.80 8.85 10.06
N HIS A 105 -11.95 8.56 9.48
CA HIS A 105 -12.27 9.01 8.12
C HIS A 105 -12.53 10.51 8.14
N GLU A 106 -12.00 11.22 7.13
CA GLU A 106 -12.41 12.60 6.92
C GLU A 106 -13.87 12.61 6.43
N PRO A 107 -14.71 13.54 6.92
CA PRO A 107 -16.05 13.70 6.38
C PRO A 107 -15.98 14.02 4.88
N LEU A 108 -16.90 13.44 4.10
CA LEU A 108 -17.11 13.79 2.70
C LEU A 108 -17.59 15.23 2.53
#